data_AF-A0A420I713-F1
#
_entry.id   AF-A0A420I713-F1
#
_cell.length_a   1.000
_cell.length_b   1.000
_cell.length_c   1.000
_cell.angle_alpha   90.00
_cell.angle_beta   90.00
_cell.angle_gamma   90.00
#
_symmetry.space_group_name_H-M   'P 1'
#
loop_
_entity.id
_entity.type
_entity.pdbx_description
1 polymer ?
#
loop_
_entity_poly.entity_id
_entity_poly.type
_entity_poly.pdbx_seq_one_letter_code
_entity_poly.pdbx_strand_id
1 'polypeptide(L)'
;MTEEKKSPTNKISINGADIRGHEKPTIPRSSEGWDGKARIEKKIDPSNPEALSDSEHSNNDVIVVGDTIEADEERFKKVAHLCLRQNSITEIEGLSCLASTLTELDLYDNLISHIRHLDDLYNLTSLDLSFNKIKHIKNISCLTSLTDLFFVQNRISRIENLSGLTKLRNLELAANRIRKIEGLETLLGLEELWLGKNKITEIECLDTLQSLKILSIQSNRLTEISGLTQQKNLEELYISHNALENLTGLESCSSLRILDISNNKVSSLQGLERLLHLQELWASYNELDNFKEVESVLGDKKELVTVYFEGNPLQLKGPTVYRNKIKLALPQLLQIDACYFRQNCVKILSFAVYNPGLFMMELSSRILAVTGIRKLSGTVLDDLLKLLQKILFQMKDFGNITLTFIVKENTHYIYLIINDSQLSATRAIFPNLQH
;
A
#
# COMPACT_ATOMS: atom_id res chain seq x y z
N MET A 1 -42.79 -49.68 -15.84
CA MET A 1 -41.54 -50.25 -16.39
C MET A 1 -41.63 -50.04 -17.89
N THR A 2 -40.96 -49.11 -18.55
CA THR A 2 -39.72 -48.38 -18.29
C THR A 2 -39.93 -46.90 -18.68
N GLU A 3 -39.45 -45.98 -17.84
CA GLU A 3 -39.37 -44.54 -18.13
C GLU A 3 -38.00 -44.24 -18.76
N GLU A 4 -37.95 -43.39 -19.78
CA GLU A 4 -36.76 -42.55 -20.02
C GLU A 4 -37.18 -41.17 -20.55
N LYS A 5 -36.57 -40.14 -19.96
CA LYS A 5 -37.02 -38.75 -19.95
C LYS A 5 -36.39 -37.90 -21.07
N LYS A 6 -37.25 -37.03 -21.61
CA LYS A 6 -37.10 -35.83 -22.44
C LYS A 6 -35.74 -35.10 -22.46
N SER A 7 -35.35 -34.67 -23.66
CA SER A 7 -34.67 -33.40 -23.94
C SER A 7 -35.60 -32.51 -24.80
N PRO A 8 -35.76 -31.20 -24.53
CA PRO A 8 -36.51 -30.32 -25.42
C PRO A 8 -35.60 -29.31 -26.13
N THR A 9 -35.57 -29.40 -27.47
CA THR A 9 -35.12 -28.35 -28.38
C THR A 9 -36.34 -27.55 -28.84
N ASN A 10 -36.60 -26.40 -28.22
CA ASN A 10 -37.64 -25.48 -28.69
C ASN A 10 -37.08 -24.50 -29.73
N LYS A 11 -37.35 -24.80 -31.00
CA LYS A 11 -37.50 -23.79 -32.05
C LYS A 11 -38.85 -23.09 -31.84
N ILE A 12 -38.88 -21.76 -31.87
CA ILE A 12 -40.13 -20.98 -31.94
C ILE A 12 -40.01 -20.02 -33.12
N SER A 13 -40.82 -20.29 -34.14
CA SER A 13 -41.28 -19.32 -35.15
C SER A 13 -42.41 -18.49 -34.55
N ILE A 14 -42.45 -17.18 -34.83
CA ILE A 14 -43.56 -16.32 -34.42
C ILE A 14 -44.10 -15.59 -35.64
N ASN A 15 -45.38 -15.84 -35.90
CA ASN A 15 -46.22 -15.20 -36.90
C ASN A 15 -46.51 -13.73 -36.52
N GLY A 16 -46.64 -12.89 -37.54
CA GLY A 16 -47.09 -11.51 -37.41
C GLY A 16 -48.59 -11.45 -37.16
N ALA A 17 -48.98 -11.07 -35.95
CA ALA A 17 -50.19 -10.33 -35.61
C ALA A 17 -50.21 -10.22 -34.07
N ASP A 18 -49.63 -9.15 -33.52
CA ASP A 18 -50.06 -8.54 -32.27
C ASP A 18 -49.26 -7.25 -32.04
N ILE A 19 -49.75 -6.18 -32.68
CA ILE A 19 -49.35 -4.81 -32.45
C ILE A 19 -50.29 -4.27 -31.38
N ARG A 20 -49.78 -4.04 -30.15
CA ARG A 20 -50.10 -2.87 -29.31
C ARG A 20 -49.36 -2.88 -27.96
N GLY A 21 -48.54 -1.85 -27.75
CA GLY A 21 -48.31 -1.19 -26.46
C GLY A 21 -47.26 -1.80 -25.53
N HIS A 22 -46.04 -1.26 -25.56
CA HIS A 22 -45.32 -0.79 -24.37
C HIS A 22 -44.16 0.14 -24.80
N GLU A 23 -44.18 1.35 -24.24
CA GLU A 23 -43.35 2.50 -24.58
C GLU A 23 -41.87 2.30 -24.19
N LYS A 24 -40.96 2.76 -25.05
CA LYS A 24 -39.54 2.99 -24.70
C LYS A 24 -39.40 4.38 -24.07
N PRO A 25 -38.52 4.59 -23.08
CA PRO A 25 -38.37 5.88 -22.44
C PRO A 25 -37.82 6.92 -23.43
N THR A 26 -38.61 7.95 -23.71
CA THR A 26 -38.26 9.09 -24.56
C THR A 26 -37.44 10.12 -23.76
N ILE A 27 -36.28 10.48 -24.28
CA ILE A 27 -35.46 11.59 -23.78
C ILE A 27 -36.21 12.91 -24.10
N PRO A 28 -36.34 13.87 -23.16
CA PRO A 28 -37.01 15.13 -23.44
C PRO A 28 -36.25 15.93 -24.51
N ARG A 29 -36.96 16.45 -25.51
CA ARG A 29 -36.42 17.35 -26.54
C ARG A 29 -37.21 18.66 -26.52
N SER A 30 -36.56 19.78 -26.83
CA SER A 30 -37.25 21.06 -27.01
C SER A 30 -38.18 21.01 -28.23
N SER A 31 -39.07 22.01 -28.39
CA SER A 31 -40.00 22.12 -29.54
C SER A 31 -39.30 22.24 -30.90
N GLU A 32 -37.99 22.42 -30.92
CA GLU A 32 -37.13 22.39 -32.11
C GLU A 32 -36.27 21.12 -32.22
N GLY A 33 -36.52 20.09 -31.39
CA GLY A 33 -35.90 18.77 -31.50
C GLY A 33 -34.50 18.63 -30.88
N TRP A 34 -34.04 19.61 -30.09
CA TRP A 34 -32.70 19.61 -29.49
C TRP A 34 -32.65 18.76 -28.19
N ASP A 35 -31.64 17.89 -28.04
CA ASP A 35 -31.47 16.96 -26.90
C ASP A 35 -30.37 17.36 -25.90
N GLY A 36 -29.86 18.59 -25.99
CA GLY A 36 -28.92 19.16 -25.03
C GLY A 36 -27.47 18.65 -25.14
N LYS A 37 -27.12 17.86 -26.16
CA LYS A 37 -25.74 17.43 -26.41
C LYS A 37 -25.13 18.19 -27.59
N ALA A 38 -24.30 19.20 -27.30
CA ALA A 38 -23.46 19.83 -28.32
C ALA A 38 -22.43 18.81 -28.83
N ARG A 39 -22.58 18.36 -30.08
CA ARG A 39 -21.57 17.57 -30.76
C ARG A 39 -20.80 18.48 -31.70
N ILE A 40 -19.53 18.69 -31.39
CA ILE A 40 -18.60 19.41 -32.26
C ILE A 40 -18.10 18.41 -33.30
N GLU A 41 -18.45 18.60 -34.56
CA GLU A 41 -17.75 17.91 -35.66
C GLU A 41 -16.35 18.51 -35.78
N LYS A 42 -15.32 17.70 -35.50
CA LYS A 42 -13.94 18.06 -35.85
C LYS A 42 -13.81 18.00 -37.37
N LYS A 43 -14.00 19.13 -38.05
CA LYS A 43 -13.40 19.36 -39.36
C LYS A 43 -11.89 19.52 -39.16
N ILE A 44 -11.12 18.58 -39.66
CA ILE A 44 -9.67 18.73 -39.79
C ILE A 44 -9.46 19.63 -41.00
N ASP A 45 -8.99 20.85 -40.76
CA ASP A 45 -8.51 21.77 -41.78
C ASP A 45 -7.00 21.52 -41.95
N PRO A 46 -6.54 20.90 -43.05
CA PRO A 46 -5.12 20.65 -43.28
C PRO A 46 -4.51 21.88 -43.95
N SER A 47 -4.49 23.00 -43.25
CA SER A 47 -3.84 24.21 -43.74
C SER A 47 -2.78 24.63 -42.74
N ASN A 48 -1.62 23.97 -42.80
CA ASN A 48 -0.39 24.47 -42.18
C ASN A 48 0.19 25.55 -43.11
N PRO A 49 0.17 26.86 -42.75
CA PRO A 49 0.59 27.92 -43.67
C PRO A 49 2.11 28.04 -43.85
N GLU A 50 2.91 27.19 -43.19
CA GLU A 50 4.39 27.21 -43.29
C GLU A 50 5.00 25.92 -43.87
N ALA A 51 4.21 25.09 -44.55
CA ALA A 51 4.79 24.03 -45.37
C ALA A 51 5.31 24.62 -46.70
N LEU A 52 6.54 25.13 -46.69
CA LEU A 52 7.31 25.39 -47.92
C LEU A 52 7.36 24.09 -48.73
N SER A 53 6.75 24.10 -49.92
CA SER A 53 6.84 23.03 -50.89
C SER A 53 8.23 23.04 -51.54
N ASP A 54 9.15 22.22 -51.06
CA ASP A 54 10.30 21.81 -51.88
C ASP A 54 9.82 20.74 -52.86
N SER A 55 9.46 21.18 -54.06
CA SER A 55 8.84 20.39 -55.12
C SER A 55 9.85 19.68 -56.05
N GLU A 56 10.98 19.18 -55.55
CA GLU A 56 11.98 18.53 -56.44
C GLU A 56 12.51 17.15 -56.03
N HIS A 57 12.02 16.48 -54.98
CA HIS A 57 12.53 15.12 -54.66
C HIS A 57 11.49 14.13 -54.12
N SER A 58 10.34 14.00 -54.77
CA SER A 58 9.42 12.87 -54.52
C SER A 58 9.35 11.97 -55.76
N ASN A 59 10.31 11.06 -55.87
CA ASN A 59 10.17 9.89 -56.73
C ASN A 59 9.11 8.97 -56.09
N ASN A 60 7.95 8.85 -56.73
CA ASN A 60 6.88 7.92 -56.33
C ASN A 60 7.19 6.44 -56.58
N ASP A 61 8.43 6.10 -56.99
CA ASP A 61 8.86 4.73 -57.27
C ASP A 61 9.75 4.11 -56.16
N VAL A 62 9.84 4.74 -54.98
CA VAL A 62 10.56 4.15 -53.83
C VAL A 62 9.66 4.15 -52.61
N ILE A 63 8.67 3.25 -52.60
CA ILE A 63 8.19 2.72 -51.32
C ILE A 63 9.33 1.83 -50.82
N VAL A 64 10.14 2.34 -49.89
CA VAL A 64 10.99 1.46 -49.08
C VAL A 64 10.03 0.63 -48.26
N VAL A 65 9.72 -0.58 -48.76
CA VAL A 65 9.13 -1.63 -47.95
C VAL A 65 10.10 -1.77 -46.79
N GLY A 66 9.69 -1.37 -45.58
CA GLY A 66 10.58 -1.45 -44.42
C GLY A 66 11.15 -2.87 -44.38
N ASP A 67 12.48 -2.98 -44.43
CA ASP A 67 13.14 -4.28 -44.43
C ASP A 67 12.60 -5.07 -43.24
N THR A 68 11.96 -6.20 -43.53
CA THR A 68 11.62 -7.17 -42.49
C THR A 68 12.94 -7.85 -42.15
N ILE A 69 13.68 -7.27 -41.21
CA ILE A 69 14.89 -7.90 -40.70
C ILE A 69 14.43 -9.13 -39.93
N GLU A 70 14.72 -10.33 -40.45
CA GLU A 70 14.58 -11.56 -39.66
C GLU A 70 15.39 -11.35 -38.39
N ALA A 71 14.74 -11.45 -37.23
CA ALA A 71 15.42 -11.37 -35.96
C ALA A 71 16.44 -12.49 -35.93
N ASP A 72 17.73 -12.15 -35.85
CA ASP A 72 18.79 -13.13 -35.70
C ASP A 72 18.68 -13.74 -34.30
N GLU A 73 17.82 -14.76 -34.17
CA GLU A 73 17.48 -15.45 -32.91
C GLU A 73 18.73 -16.05 -32.23
N GLU A 74 19.79 -16.27 -33.01
CA GLU A 74 21.09 -16.71 -32.51
C GLU A 74 21.91 -15.61 -31.83
N ARG A 75 21.52 -14.33 -31.93
CA ARG A 75 22.31 -13.22 -31.39
C ARG A 75 22.27 -13.15 -29.86
N PHE A 76 21.19 -13.67 -29.25
CA PHE A 76 20.87 -13.44 -27.84
C PHE A 76 21.01 -14.69 -26.95
N LYS A 77 22.18 -15.35 -26.99
CA LYS A 77 22.42 -16.65 -26.31
C LYS A 77 22.53 -16.61 -24.77
N LYS A 78 22.35 -15.44 -24.14
CA LYS A 78 22.58 -15.25 -22.68
C LYS A 78 21.51 -14.37 -22.01
N VAL A 79 20.36 -14.22 -22.64
CA VAL A 79 19.30 -13.36 -22.08
C VAL A 79 18.69 -14.05 -20.87
N ALA A 80 18.88 -13.45 -19.71
CA ALA A 80 18.26 -13.86 -18.45
C ALA A 80 16.96 -13.08 -18.15
N HIS A 81 16.91 -11.81 -18.56
CA HIS A 81 15.77 -10.93 -18.32
C HIS A 81 15.27 -10.36 -19.64
N LEU A 82 14.00 -10.61 -19.95
CA LEU A 82 13.34 -10.06 -21.14
C LEU A 82 12.15 -9.20 -20.71
N CYS A 83 12.24 -7.91 -21.00
CA CYS A 83 11.24 -6.91 -20.63
C CYS A 83 10.64 -6.30 -21.89
N LEU A 84 9.36 -6.55 -22.12
CA LEU A 84 8.59 -6.16 -23.31
C LEU A 84 7.30 -5.43 -22.90
N ARG A 85 7.41 -4.53 -21.92
CA ARG A 85 6.27 -3.77 -21.39
C ARG A 85 5.69 -2.80 -22.41
N GLN A 86 4.38 -2.56 -22.34
CA GLN A 86 3.70 -1.51 -23.11
C GLN A 86 3.88 -1.66 -24.63
N ASN A 87 3.81 -2.90 -25.12
CA ASN A 87 3.85 -3.21 -26.54
C ASN A 87 2.46 -3.63 -27.04
N SER A 88 2.38 -3.99 -28.33
CA SER A 88 1.16 -4.50 -28.95
C SER A 88 1.20 -6.02 -29.14
N ILE A 89 1.91 -6.75 -28.26
CA ILE A 89 2.07 -8.20 -28.37
C ILE A 89 0.71 -8.87 -28.16
N THR A 90 0.32 -9.72 -29.11
CA THR A 90 -0.96 -10.44 -29.07
C THR A 90 -0.78 -11.92 -28.78
N GLU A 91 0.36 -12.49 -29.20
CA GLU A 91 0.73 -13.89 -29.04
C GLU A 91 2.18 -13.97 -28.54
N ILE A 92 2.48 -14.98 -27.73
CA ILE A 92 3.81 -15.24 -27.21
C ILE A 92 4.45 -16.27 -28.13
N GLU A 93 5.50 -15.89 -28.86
CA GLU A 93 6.24 -16.74 -29.78
C GLU A 93 7.73 -16.38 -29.79
N GLY A 94 8.58 -17.26 -30.36
CA GLY A 94 10.01 -16.99 -30.51
C GLY A 94 10.85 -17.06 -29.22
N LEU A 95 10.31 -17.57 -28.12
CA LEU A 95 11.03 -17.64 -26.82
C LEU A 95 11.76 -18.96 -26.58
N SER A 96 11.51 -20.01 -27.37
CA SER A 96 12.11 -21.35 -27.15
C SER A 96 13.64 -21.32 -27.25
N CYS A 97 14.24 -20.43 -28.04
CA CYS A 97 15.69 -20.26 -28.12
C CYS A 97 16.31 -19.72 -26.81
N LEU A 98 15.51 -19.05 -25.97
CA LEU A 98 15.93 -18.48 -24.68
C LEU A 98 15.61 -19.38 -23.49
N ALA A 99 14.99 -20.55 -23.71
CA ALA A 99 14.52 -21.45 -22.66
C ALA A 99 15.58 -21.83 -21.62
N SER A 100 16.82 -22.02 -22.05
CA SER A 100 17.92 -22.41 -21.17
C SER A 100 18.44 -21.27 -20.29
N THR A 101 18.23 -20.01 -20.66
CA THR A 101 18.84 -18.84 -20.01
C THR A 101 17.83 -17.92 -19.34
N LEU A 102 16.59 -17.86 -19.81
CA LEU A 102 15.60 -16.88 -19.37
C LEU A 102 15.07 -17.22 -17.98
N THR A 103 15.24 -16.28 -17.05
CA THR A 103 14.77 -16.37 -15.66
C THR A 103 13.62 -15.41 -15.38
N GLU A 104 13.56 -14.27 -16.08
CA GLU A 104 12.50 -13.28 -15.89
C GLU A 104 11.90 -12.84 -17.22
N LEU A 105 10.57 -12.89 -17.31
CA LEU A 105 9.81 -12.49 -18.48
C LEU A 105 8.72 -11.50 -18.07
N ASP A 106 8.83 -10.27 -18.58
CA ASP A 106 7.90 -9.18 -18.28
C ASP A 106 7.19 -8.75 -19.57
N LEU A 107 5.90 -9.10 -19.63
CA LEU A 107 4.98 -8.83 -20.73
C LEU A 107 3.83 -7.90 -20.28
N TYR A 108 4.08 -7.07 -19.26
CA TYR A 108 3.12 -6.10 -18.73
C TYR A 108 2.55 -5.18 -19.81
N ASP A 109 1.25 -4.92 -19.76
CA ASP A 109 0.53 -3.99 -20.66
C ASP A 109 0.74 -4.32 -22.14
N ASN A 110 0.16 -5.45 -22.53
CA ASN A 110 0.13 -5.94 -23.89
C ASN A 110 -1.31 -6.38 -24.24
N LEU A 111 -1.49 -7.07 -25.37
CA LEU A 111 -2.80 -7.50 -25.87
C LEU A 111 -2.98 -9.02 -25.82
N ILE A 112 -2.18 -9.72 -25.01
CA ILE A 112 -2.15 -11.18 -24.92
C ILE A 112 -3.49 -11.69 -24.36
N SER A 113 -4.10 -12.63 -25.07
CA SER A 113 -5.39 -13.21 -24.67
C SER A 113 -5.29 -14.66 -24.18
N HIS A 114 -4.23 -15.35 -24.58
CA HIS A 114 -3.99 -16.76 -24.29
C HIS A 114 -2.51 -16.98 -23.95
N ILE A 115 -2.28 -17.72 -22.87
CA ILE A 115 -0.93 -18.15 -22.48
C ILE A 115 -0.59 -19.40 -23.29
N ARG A 116 0.44 -19.32 -24.13
CA ARG A 116 0.95 -20.39 -24.99
C ARG A 116 2.46 -20.24 -25.16
N HIS A 117 3.13 -21.32 -25.56
CA HIS A 117 4.56 -21.31 -25.91
C HIS A 117 5.48 -20.86 -24.77
N LEU A 118 5.07 -21.10 -23.52
CA LEU A 118 5.92 -20.94 -22.34
C LEU A 118 6.44 -22.29 -21.83
N ASP A 119 6.03 -23.40 -22.45
CA ASP A 119 6.22 -24.75 -21.90
C ASP A 119 7.69 -25.13 -21.68
N ASP A 120 8.58 -24.60 -22.53
CA ASP A 120 10.02 -24.85 -22.49
C ASP A 120 10.78 -23.99 -21.47
N LEU A 121 10.15 -22.95 -20.89
CA LEU A 121 10.82 -21.95 -20.03
C LEU A 121 10.94 -22.41 -18.57
N TYR A 122 11.39 -23.64 -18.33
CA TYR A 122 11.42 -24.27 -17.00
C TYR A 122 12.32 -23.57 -15.96
N ASN A 123 13.24 -22.70 -16.40
CA ASN A 123 14.12 -21.90 -15.55
C ASN A 123 13.50 -20.56 -15.09
N LEU A 124 12.29 -20.23 -15.57
CA LEU A 124 11.64 -18.98 -15.24
C LEU A 124 11.31 -18.90 -13.75
N THR A 125 11.76 -17.84 -13.09
CA THR A 125 11.52 -17.52 -11.68
C THR A 125 10.47 -16.41 -11.54
N SER A 126 10.42 -15.47 -12.48
CA SER A 126 9.43 -14.38 -12.49
C SER A 126 8.70 -14.26 -13.83
N LEU A 127 7.38 -14.18 -13.78
CA LEU A 127 6.52 -13.98 -14.96
C LEU A 127 5.48 -12.90 -14.70
N ASP A 128 5.57 -11.78 -15.42
CA ASP A 128 4.57 -10.71 -15.40
C ASP A 128 3.73 -10.73 -16.68
N LEU A 129 2.45 -11.06 -16.53
CA LEU A 129 1.42 -11.04 -17.58
C LEU A 129 0.29 -10.05 -17.23
N SER A 130 0.59 -9.05 -16.41
CA SER A 130 -0.37 -8.04 -15.97
C SER A 130 -0.80 -7.12 -17.12
N PHE A 131 -1.97 -6.48 -16.98
CA PHE A 131 -2.56 -5.56 -17.95
C PHE A 131 -2.71 -6.18 -19.35
N ASN A 132 -3.13 -7.44 -19.41
CA ASN A 132 -3.41 -8.16 -20.64
C ASN A 132 -4.92 -8.50 -20.76
N LYS A 133 -5.28 -9.39 -21.68
CA LYS A 133 -6.67 -9.81 -21.95
C LYS A 133 -6.93 -11.27 -21.57
N ILE A 134 -6.12 -11.84 -20.67
CA ILE A 134 -6.14 -13.26 -20.31
C ILE A 134 -7.43 -13.58 -19.54
N LYS A 135 -8.09 -14.68 -19.92
CA LYS A 135 -9.34 -15.15 -19.30
C LYS A 135 -9.17 -16.41 -18.46
N HIS A 136 -8.15 -17.21 -18.77
CA HIS A 136 -7.90 -18.52 -18.16
C HIS A 136 -6.41 -18.68 -17.93
N ILE A 137 -6.06 -19.16 -16.75
CA ILE A 137 -4.69 -19.55 -16.41
C ILE A 137 -4.49 -20.96 -16.97
N LYS A 138 -3.65 -21.11 -17.99
CA LYS A 138 -3.36 -22.38 -18.66
C LYS A 138 -1.90 -22.42 -19.10
N ASN A 139 -1.36 -23.62 -19.33
CA ASN A 139 -0.02 -23.83 -19.90
C ASN A 139 1.10 -23.14 -19.11
N ILE A 140 0.98 -23.10 -17.78
CA ILE A 140 2.04 -22.60 -16.89
C ILE A 140 2.45 -23.63 -15.83
N SER A 141 1.75 -24.76 -15.70
CA SER A 141 2.00 -25.75 -14.66
C SER A 141 3.38 -26.41 -14.74
N CYS A 142 4.03 -26.36 -15.91
CA CYS A 142 5.40 -26.85 -16.12
C CYS A 142 6.49 -25.88 -15.60
N LEU A 143 6.16 -24.62 -15.31
CA LEU A 143 7.09 -23.58 -14.87
C LEU A 143 7.44 -23.72 -13.38
N THR A 144 7.94 -24.90 -13.00
CA THR A 144 8.14 -25.33 -11.60
C THR A 144 9.16 -24.49 -10.81
N SER A 145 9.94 -23.64 -11.49
CA SER A 145 10.91 -22.72 -10.87
C SER A 145 10.32 -21.36 -10.48
N LEU A 146 9.07 -21.07 -10.85
CA LEU A 146 8.44 -19.78 -10.56
C LEU A 146 8.34 -19.50 -9.07
N THR A 147 8.80 -18.31 -8.69
CA THR A 147 8.66 -17.70 -7.37
C THR A 147 7.64 -16.56 -7.41
N ASP A 148 7.57 -15.83 -8.52
CA ASP A 148 6.76 -14.61 -8.65
C ASP A 148 5.88 -14.69 -9.91
N LEU A 149 4.57 -14.49 -9.74
CA LEU A 149 3.60 -14.61 -10.84
C LEU A 149 2.55 -13.51 -10.77
N PHE A 150 2.51 -12.69 -11.82
CA PHE A 150 1.65 -11.51 -11.88
C PHE A 150 0.63 -11.60 -13.01
N PHE A 151 -0.64 -11.43 -12.65
CA PHE A 151 -1.80 -11.41 -13.55
C PHE A 151 -2.72 -10.22 -13.28
N VAL A 152 -2.17 -9.10 -12.77
CA VAL A 152 -2.96 -7.93 -12.38
C VAL A 152 -3.75 -7.40 -13.58
N GLN A 153 -4.99 -6.96 -13.37
CA GLN A 153 -5.82 -6.30 -14.39
C GLN A 153 -5.99 -7.18 -15.66
N ASN A 154 -6.43 -8.42 -15.48
CA ASN A 154 -6.82 -9.32 -16.56
C ASN A 154 -8.35 -9.60 -16.53
N ARG A 155 -8.81 -10.68 -17.15
CA ARG A 155 -10.23 -11.11 -17.18
C ARG A 155 -10.41 -12.50 -16.58
N ILE A 156 -9.50 -12.93 -15.72
CA ILE A 156 -9.48 -14.26 -15.11
C ILE A 156 -10.68 -14.40 -14.19
N SER A 157 -11.39 -15.52 -14.30
CA SER A 157 -12.61 -15.77 -13.51
C SER A 157 -12.48 -16.91 -12.50
N ARG A 158 -11.42 -17.72 -12.62
CA ARG A 158 -11.12 -18.86 -11.75
C ARG A 158 -9.61 -18.97 -11.54
N ILE A 159 -9.23 -19.42 -10.36
CA ILE A 159 -7.84 -19.76 -10.04
C ILE A 159 -7.69 -21.25 -10.38
N GLU A 160 -6.87 -21.57 -11.37
CA GLU A 160 -6.75 -22.94 -11.89
C GLU A 160 -5.34 -23.17 -12.44
N ASN A 161 -4.93 -24.44 -12.54
CA ASN A 161 -3.68 -24.86 -13.18
C ASN A 161 -2.39 -24.31 -12.54
N LEU A 162 -2.41 -24.03 -11.23
CA LEU A 162 -1.23 -23.61 -10.45
C LEU A 162 -0.53 -24.77 -9.72
N SER A 163 -1.06 -25.99 -9.82
CA SER A 163 -0.66 -27.11 -8.94
C SER A 163 0.81 -27.51 -9.02
N GLY A 164 1.47 -27.25 -10.16
CA GLY A 164 2.90 -27.54 -10.36
C GLY A 164 3.86 -26.48 -9.78
N LEU A 165 3.36 -25.31 -9.37
CA LEU A 165 4.17 -24.15 -8.98
C LEU A 165 4.55 -24.18 -7.49
N THR A 166 5.13 -25.28 -7.03
CA THR A 166 5.39 -25.52 -5.59
C THR A 166 6.41 -24.56 -4.96
N LYS A 167 7.20 -23.85 -5.78
CA LYS A 167 8.15 -22.83 -5.34
C LYS A 167 7.58 -21.41 -5.30
N LEU A 168 6.31 -21.22 -5.68
CA LEU A 168 5.70 -19.90 -5.73
C LEU A 168 5.71 -19.26 -4.33
N ARG A 169 6.07 -17.98 -4.29
CA ARG A 169 6.16 -17.13 -3.10
C ARG A 169 5.19 -15.96 -3.19
N ASN A 170 5.08 -15.35 -4.36
CA ASN A 170 4.16 -14.24 -4.61
C ASN A 170 3.21 -14.56 -5.78
N LEU A 171 1.91 -14.38 -5.52
CA LEU A 171 0.86 -14.52 -6.53
C LEU A 171 -0.03 -13.27 -6.56
N GLU A 172 0.03 -12.54 -7.67
CA GLU A 172 -0.79 -11.36 -7.91
C GLU A 172 -1.92 -11.61 -8.90
N LEU A 173 -3.16 -11.55 -8.41
CA LEU A 173 -4.40 -11.76 -9.17
C LEU A 173 -5.36 -10.57 -9.01
N ALA A 174 -4.85 -9.41 -8.60
CA ALA A 174 -5.65 -8.21 -8.38
C ALA A 174 -6.36 -7.74 -9.67
N ALA A 175 -7.51 -7.09 -9.50
CA ALA A 175 -8.30 -6.51 -10.59
C ALA A 175 -8.75 -7.52 -11.67
N ASN A 176 -9.18 -8.71 -11.25
CA ASN A 176 -9.72 -9.75 -12.11
C ASN A 176 -11.25 -9.92 -11.91
N ARG A 177 -11.80 -11.10 -12.21
CA ARG A 177 -13.23 -11.43 -12.10
C ARG A 177 -13.43 -12.69 -11.24
N ILE A 178 -12.47 -13.00 -10.38
CA ILE A 178 -12.47 -14.19 -9.52
C ILE A 178 -13.60 -14.08 -8.51
N ARG A 179 -14.31 -15.20 -8.27
CA ARG A 179 -15.46 -15.27 -7.35
C ARG A 179 -15.21 -16.16 -6.15
N LYS A 180 -14.27 -17.09 -6.25
CA LYS A 180 -13.98 -18.13 -5.27
C LYS A 180 -12.47 -18.28 -5.17
N ILE A 181 -11.97 -18.52 -3.96
CA ILE A 181 -10.58 -18.91 -3.74
C ILE A 181 -10.54 -20.44 -3.89
N GLU A 182 -9.76 -20.95 -4.84
CA GLU A 182 -9.67 -22.38 -5.17
C GLU A 182 -8.33 -22.68 -5.84
N GLY A 183 -7.87 -23.93 -5.84
CA GLY A 183 -6.71 -24.34 -6.64
C GLY A 183 -5.36 -23.80 -6.14
N LEU A 184 -5.29 -23.39 -4.87
CA LEU A 184 -4.07 -22.91 -4.20
C LEU A 184 -3.48 -23.96 -3.26
N GLU A 185 -4.14 -25.11 -3.06
CA GLU A 185 -3.88 -26.03 -1.95
C GLU A 185 -2.45 -26.61 -1.96
N THR A 186 -1.83 -26.68 -3.13
CA THR A 186 -0.47 -27.19 -3.35
C THR A 186 0.64 -26.15 -3.14
N LEU A 187 0.29 -24.86 -3.03
CA LEU A 187 1.26 -23.74 -2.96
C LEU A 187 1.75 -23.51 -1.53
N LEU A 188 2.27 -24.56 -0.90
CA LEU A 188 2.59 -24.58 0.54
C LEU A 188 3.59 -23.50 0.98
N GLY A 189 4.43 -23.03 0.05
CA GLY A 189 5.41 -21.97 0.30
C GLY A 189 4.94 -20.56 -0.06
N LEU A 190 3.67 -20.35 -0.42
CA LEU A 190 3.18 -19.01 -0.77
C LEU A 190 3.25 -18.07 0.44
N GLU A 191 3.89 -16.92 0.25
CA GLU A 191 4.10 -15.89 1.28
C GLU A 191 3.19 -14.68 1.06
N GLU A 192 2.89 -14.35 -0.19
CA GLU A 192 2.10 -13.18 -0.58
C GLU A 192 0.99 -13.55 -1.56
N LEU A 193 -0.24 -13.15 -1.23
CA LEU A 193 -1.43 -13.39 -2.05
C LEU A 193 -2.23 -12.10 -2.23
N TRP A 194 -2.32 -11.63 -3.48
CA TRP A 194 -3.00 -10.39 -3.84
C TRP A 194 -4.25 -10.66 -4.68
N LEU A 195 -5.41 -10.51 -4.07
CA LEU A 195 -6.74 -10.78 -4.62
C LEU A 195 -7.63 -9.53 -4.64
N GLY A 196 -7.06 -8.35 -4.48
CA GLY A 196 -7.81 -7.09 -4.47
C GLY A 196 -8.65 -6.86 -5.73
N LYS A 197 -9.78 -6.15 -5.62
CA LYS A 197 -10.65 -5.77 -6.75
C LYS A 197 -11.14 -6.99 -7.57
N ASN A 198 -11.66 -7.99 -6.87
CA ASN A 198 -12.31 -9.18 -7.46
C ASN A 198 -13.81 -9.21 -7.09
N LYS A 199 -14.43 -10.40 -7.11
CA LYS A 199 -15.84 -10.62 -6.75
C LYS A 199 -15.98 -11.74 -5.71
N ILE A 200 -14.96 -11.90 -4.87
CA ILE A 200 -14.88 -12.95 -3.85
C ILE A 200 -15.85 -12.63 -2.72
N THR A 201 -16.58 -13.65 -2.25
CA THR A 201 -17.60 -13.52 -1.18
C THR A 201 -17.21 -14.20 0.12
N GLU A 202 -16.26 -15.14 0.09
CA GLU A 202 -15.79 -15.89 1.26
C GLU A 202 -14.27 -16.10 1.19
N ILE A 203 -13.64 -16.12 2.37
CA ILE A 203 -12.24 -16.53 2.52
C ILE A 203 -12.25 -18.02 2.88
N GLU A 204 -11.71 -18.84 2.00
CA GLU A 204 -11.69 -20.29 2.11
C GLU A 204 -10.46 -20.85 1.37
N CYS A 205 -10.21 -22.15 1.53
CA CYS A 205 -9.14 -22.86 0.81
C CYS A 205 -7.72 -22.28 1.07
N LEU A 206 -7.53 -21.60 2.20
CA LEU A 206 -6.22 -21.10 2.64
C LEU A 206 -5.56 -22.01 3.68
N ASP A 207 -6.25 -23.02 4.21
CA ASP A 207 -5.79 -23.83 5.37
C ASP A 207 -4.40 -24.45 5.20
N THR A 208 -3.99 -24.76 3.97
CA THR A 208 -2.67 -25.35 3.67
C THR A 208 -1.55 -24.31 3.53
N LEU A 209 -1.88 -23.02 3.37
CA LEU A 209 -0.96 -21.92 3.12
C LEU A 209 -0.38 -21.36 4.43
N GLN A 210 0.39 -22.19 5.14
CA GLN A 210 0.92 -21.83 6.46
C GLN A 210 2.08 -20.82 6.40
N SER A 211 2.72 -20.67 5.24
CA SER A 211 3.77 -19.67 5.01
C SER A 211 3.25 -18.28 4.66
N LEU A 212 1.93 -18.10 4.55
CA LEU A 212 1.32 -16.85 4.12
C LEU A 212 1.57 -15.74 5.17
N LYS A 213 2.21 -14.66 4.72
CA LYS A 213 2.53 -13.46 5.52
C LYS A 213 1.66 -12.28 5.13
N ILE A 214 1.34 -12.14 3.83
CA ILE A 214 0.57 -11.02 3.32
C ILE A 214 -0.65 -11.54 2.57
N LEU A 215 -1.84 -11.08 2.99
CA LEU A 215 -3.09 -11.31 2.29
C LEU A 215 -3.76 -9.98 1.96
N SER A 216 -3.88 -9.71 0.66
CA SER A 216 -4.62 -8.56 0.14
C SER A 216 -5.90 -9.04 -0.53
N ILE A 217 -7.05 -8.61 -0.02
CA ILE A 217 -8.39 -8.95 -0.54
C ILE A 217 -9.35 -7.74 -0.52
N GLN A 218 -8.80 -6.53 -0.57
CA GLN A 218 -9.57 -5.28 -0.64
C GLN A 218 -10.49 -5.21 -1.86
N SER A 219 -11.57 -4.43 -1.77
CA SER A 219 -12.52 -4.23 -2.88
C SER A 219 -13.13 -5.55 -3.39
N ASN A 220 -13.60 -6.38 -2.47
CA ASN A 220 -14.33 -7.62 -2.76
C ASN A 220 -15.77 -7.52 -2.23
N ARG A 221 -16.41 -8.65 -1.89
CA ARG A 221 -17.80 -8.74 -1.44
C ARG A 221 -17.92 -9.55 -0.15
N LEU A 222 -16.88 -9.51 0.67
CA LEU A 222 -16.83 -10.25 1.94
C LEU A 222 -17.80 -9.61 2.95
N THR A 223 -18.55 -10.44 3.65
CA THR A 223 -19.45 -10.03 4.75
C THR A 223 -18.96 -10.45 6.12
N GLU A 224 -18.05 -11.44 6.17
CA GLU A 224 -17.44 -11.95 7.39
C GLU A 224 -15.98 -12.35 7.13
N ILE A 225 -15.21 -12.50 8.21
CA ILE A 225 -13.84 -13.02 8.17
C ILE A 225 -13.89 -14.49 8.59
N SER A 226 -13.67 -15.38 7.63
CA SER A 226 -13.63 -16.84 7.81
C SER A 226 -12.33 -17.40 7.27
N GLY A 227 -12.06 -18.70 7.49
CA GLY A 227 -10.97 -19.40 6.78
C GLY A 227 -9.54 -18.93 7.09
N LEU A 228 -9.33 -18.11 8.12
CA LEU A 228 -8.02 -17.63 8.57
C LEU A 228 -7.50 -18.34 9.84
N THR A 229 -8.16 -19.42 10.27
CA THR A 229 -7.84 -20.09 11.54
C THR A 229 -6.44 -20.71 11.58
N GLN A 230 -5.89 -21.08 10.43
CA GLN A 230 -4.55 -21.70 10.32
C GLN A 230 -3.44 -20.68 10.02
N GLN A 231 -3.78 -19.43 9.70
CA GLN A 231 -2.88 -18.38 9.24
C GLN A 231 -2.17 -17.67 10.40
N LYS A 232 -1.47 -18.43 11.26
CA LYS A 232 -0.77 -17.90 12.44
C LYS A 232 0.42 -17.00 12.11
N ASN A 233 1.00 -17.17 10.92
CA ASN A 233 2.15 -16.41 10.42
C ASN A 233 1.76 -15.18 9.61
N LEU A 234 0.45 -14.89 9.48
CA LEU A 234 -0.03 -13.73 8.74
C LEU A 234 0.39 -12.45 9.49
N GLU A 235 1.13 -11.59 8.79
CA GLU A 235 1.66 -10.32 9.30
C GLU A 235 0.84 -9.13 8.79
N GLU A 236 0.32 -9.19 7.56
CA GLU A 236 -0.42 -8.10 6.93
C GLU A 236 -1.73 -8.60 6.31
N LEU A 237 -2.83 -7.94 6.68
CA LEU A 237 -4.16 -8.21 6.14
C LEU A 237 -4.81 -6.93 5.63
N TYR A 238 -5.01 -6.86 4.31
CA TYR A 238 -5.71 -5.76 3.65
C TYR A 238 -7.09 -6.22 3.18
N ILE A 239 -8.13 -5.81 3.90
CA ILE A 239 -9.54 -6.22 3.66
C ILE A 239 -10.48 -5.01 3.52
N SER A 240 -9.93 -3.85 3.15
CA SER A 240 -10.72 -2.63 2.94
C SER A 240 -11.72 -2.74 1.80
N HIS A 241 -12.75 -1.88 1.81
CA HIS A 241 -13.80 -1.86 0.78
C HIS A 241 -14.52 -3.22 0.62
N ASN A 242 -14.98 -3.77 1.73
CA ASN A 242 -15.86 -4.94 1.77
C ASN A 242 -17.17 -4.58 2.49
N ALA A 243 -17.91 -5.55 3.01
CA ALA A 243 -19.15 -5.36 3.74
C ALA A 243 -19.10 -6.02 5.14
N LEU A 244 -17.94 -6.00 5.79
CA LEU A 244 -17.73 -6.58 7.12
C LEU A 244 -18.48 -5.77 8.19
N GLU A 245 -19.14 -6.46 9.12
CA GLU A 245 -19.84 -5.84 10.27
C GLU A 245 -19.12 -6.07 11.61
N ASN A 246 -18.26 -7.11 11.69
CA ASN A 246 -17.48 -7.44 12.88
C ASN A 246 -16.11 -8.02 12.48
N LEU A 247 -15.24 -8.22 13.47
CA LEU A 247 -13.85 -8.68 13.28
C LEU A 247 -13.62 -10.09 13.87
N THR A 248 -14.69 -10.86 14.10
CA THR A 248 -14.57 -12.26 14.52
C THR A 248 -13.87 -13.07 13.44
N GLY A 249 -13.06 -14.07 13.84
CA GLY A 249 -12.25 -14.89 12.92
C GLY A 249 -10.79 -14.49 12.82
N LEU A 250 -10.38 -13.36 13.40
CA LEU A 250 -8.98 -12.90 13.46
C LEU A 250 -8.22 -13.41 14.70
N GLU A 251 -8.88 -14.11 15.63
CA GLU A 251 -8.33 -14.44 16.95
C GLU A 251 -7.11 -15.35 16.91
N SER A 252 -6.89 -16.05 15.79
CA SER A 252 -5.76 -16.96 15.58
C SER A 252 -4.56 -16.30 14.86
N CYS A 253 -4.73 -15.10 14.27
CA CYS A 253 -3.70 -14.40 13.51
C CYS A 253 -2.73 -13.64 14.43
N SER A 254 -2.09 -14.33 15.38
CA SER A 254 -1.33 -13.70 16.48
C SER A 254 -0.12 -12.87 16.01
N SER A 255 0.39 -13.11 14.81
CA SER A 255 1.54 -12.40 14.24
C SER A 255 1.14 -11.13 13.46
N LEU A 256 -0.15 -10.77 13.43
CA LEU A 256 -0.64 -9.66 12.63
C LEU A 256 -0.10 -8.31 13.14
N ARG A 257 0.55 -7.58 12.23
CA ARG A 257 1.17 -6.27 12.46
C ARG A 257 0.41 -5.15 11.77
N ILE A 258 -0.12 -5.40 10.57
CA ILE A 258 -0.89 -4.42 9.80
C ILE A 258 -2.27 -4.99 9.50
N LEU A 259 -3.30 -4.24 9.88
CA LEU A 259 -4.69 -4.57 9.57
C LEU A 259 -5.39 -3.37 8.93
N ASP A 260 -5.83 -3.53 7.69
CA ASP A 260 -6.67 -2.54 7.00
C ASP A 260 -8.09 -3.08 6.80
N ILE A 261 -9.02 -2.52 7.57
CA ILE A 261 -10.47 -2.77 7.51
C ILE A 261 -11.24 -1.54 7.02
N SER A 262 -10.55 -0.56 6.41
CA SER A 262 -11.16 0.71 6.01
C SER A 262 -12.33 0.51 5.04
N ASN A 263 -13.33 1.39 5.06
CA ASN A 263 -14.51 1.31 4.18
C ASN A 263 -15.26 -0.04 4.33
N ASN A 264 -15.61 -0.39 5.56
CA ASN A 264 -16.51 -1.49 5.90
C ASN A 264 -17.67 -0.93 6.77
N LYS A 265 -18.40 -1.80 7.47
CA LYS A 265 -19.49 -1.43 8.39
C LYS A 265 -19.21 -1.90 9.82
N VAL A 266 -17.94 -1.91 10.20
CA VAL A 266 -17.52 -2.44 11.50
C VAL A 266 -17.90 -1.45 12.59
N SER A 267 -18.75 -1.86 13.53
CA SER A 267 -19.19 -1.01 14.65
C SER A 267 -18.41 -1.26 15.94
N SER A 268 -17.67 -2.36 16.03
CA SER A 268 -16.96 -2.81 17.23
C SER A 268 -15.59 -3.37 16.87
N LEU A 269 -14.60 -3.13 17.74
CA LEU A 269 -13.24 -3.65 17.61
C LEU A 269 -13.06 -5.02 18.28
N GLN A 270 -14.13 -5.62 18.81
CA GLN A 270 -14.09 -6.97 19.36
C GLN A 270 -13.61 -7.98 18.31
N GLY A 271 -12.74 -8.90 18.72
CA GLY A 271 -11.99 -9.82 17.85
C GLY A 271 -10.50 -9.47 17.74
N LEU A 272 -10.11 -8.23 18.08
CA LEU A 272 -8.71 -7.77 18.04
C LEU A 272 -7.95 -7.96 19.37
N GLU A 273 -8.59 -8.51 20.40
CA GLU A 273 -8.01 -8.60 21.76
C GLU A 273 -6.69 -9.39 21.78
N ARG A 274 -6.58 -10.43 20.95
CA ARG A 274 -5.39 -11.31 20.92
C ARG A 274 -4.25 -10.81 20.03
N LEU A 275 -4.45 -9.73 19.28
CA LEU A 275 -3.47 -9.22 18.30
C LEU A 275 -2.46 -8.28 18.97
N LEU A 276 -1.60 -8.82 19.83
CA LEU A 276 -0.70 -8.03 20.68
C LEU A 276 0.44 -7.33 19.91
N HIS A 277 0.79 -7.85 18.73
CA HIS A 277 1.86 -7.32 17.86
C HIS A 277 1.35 -6.32 16.81
N LEU A 278 0.10 -5.88 16.91
CA LEU A 278 -0.48 -4.94 15.95
C LEU A 278 0.23 -3.59 16.05
N GLN A 279 0.78 -3.14 14.92
CA GLN A 279 1.54 -1.90 14.76
C GLN A 279 0.70 -0.82 14.05
N GLU A 280 -0.11 -1.23 13.09
CA GLU A 280 -0.98 -0.34 12.33
C GLU A 280 -2.41 -0.89 12.21
N LEU A 281 -3.39 -0.04 12.53
CA LEU A 281 -4.81 -0.32 12.34
C LEU A 281 -5.44 0.77 11.47
N TRP A 282 -5.81 0.41 10.24
CA TRP A 282 -6.51 1.31 9.34
C TRP A 282 -7.99 0.93 9.35
N ALA A 283 -8.81 1.77 9.97
CA ALA A 283 -10.24 1.52 10.15
C ALA A 283 -11.07 2.74 9.76
N SER A 284 -10.58 3.53 8.81
CA SER A 284 -11.29 4.68 8.26
C SER A 284 -12.65 4.28 7.68
N TYR A 285 -13.63 5.17 7.75
CA TYR A 285 -14.96 4.99 7.14
C TYR A 285 -15.63 3.68 7.57
N ASN A 286 -15.72 3.47 8.90
CA ASN A 286 -16.48 2.42 9.56
C ASN A 286 -17.53 3.04 10.50
N GLU A 287 -18.13 2.25 11.40
CA GLU A 287 -19.19 2.65 12.31
C GLU A 287 -18.73 2.73 13.78
N LEU A 288 -17.43 2.87 14.03
CA LEU A 288 -16.87 2.95 15.38
C LEU A 288 -17.33 4.22 16.10
N ASP A 289 -17.90 4.09 17.31
CA ASP A 289 -18.43 5.24 18.05
C ASP A 289 -18.07 5.31 19.54
N ASN A 290 -17.38 4.29 20.07
CA ASN A 290 -17.13 4.12 21.49
C ASN A 290 -15.64 4.25 21.88
N PHE A 291 -15.26 5.38 22.47
CA PHE A 291 -13.88 5.63 22.93
C PHE A 291 -13.40 4.66 24.03
N LYS A 292 -14.31 4.17 24.90
CA LYS A 292 -13.93 3.24 25.98
C LYS A 292 -13.57 1.87 25.42
N GLU A 293 -14.25 1.45 24.35
CA GLU A 293 -13.93 0.21 23.66
C GLU A 293 -12.57 0.32 22.96
N VAL A 294 -12.31 1.44 22.29
CA VAL A 294 -10.98 1.72 21.70
C VAL A 294 -9.87 1.57 22.75
N GLU A 295 -10.03 2.18 23.92
CA GLU A 295 -9.08 2.06 25.04
C GLU A 295 -8.97 0.61 25.54
N SER A 296 -10.10 -0.07 25.74
CA SER A 296 -10.15 -1.43 26.28
C SER A 296 -9.55 -2.47 25.34
N VAL A 297 -9.73 -2.32 24.03
CA VAL A 297 -9.29 -3.30 23.02
C VAL A 297 -7.89 -2.99 22.52
N LEU A 298 -7.51 -1.71 22.40
CA LEU A 298 -6.23 -1.32 21.81
C LEU A 298 -5.20 -0.81 22.82
N GLY A 299 -5.60 -0.53 24.07
CA GLY A 299 -4.72 0.03 25.10
C GLY A 299 -3.55 -0.88 25.49
N ASP A 300 -3.69 -2.20 25.34
CA ASP A 300 -2.66 -3.20 25.66
C ASP A 300 -1.64 -3.42 24.53
N LYS A 301 -1.93 -2.95 23.30
CA LYS A 301 -1.08 -3.09 22.12
C LYS A 301 0.04 -2.07 22.14
N LYS A 302 1.13 -2.43 22.82
CA LYS A 302 2.32 -1.57 23.03
C LYS A 302 3.04 -1.21 21.73
N GLU A 303 2.93 -2.06 20.71
CA GLU A 303 3.54 -1.85 19.40
C GLU A 303 2.68 -0.98 18.47
N LEU A 304 1.43 -0.67 18.84
CA LEU A 304 0.51 0.10 18.00
C LEU A 304 0.98 1.56 17.91
N VAL A 305 1.44 1.95 16.72
CA VAL A 305 1.97 3.28 16.45
C VAL A 305 1.05 4.11 15.57
N THR A 306 0.24 3.46 14.72
CA THR A 306 -0.59 4.16 13.72
C THR A 306 -2.03 3.69 13.78
N VAL A 307 -2.96 4.63 13.87
CA VAL A 307 -4.39 4.37 13.67
C VAL A 307 -4.98 5.35 12.66
N TYR A 308 -5.90 4.85 11.84
CA TYR A 308 -6.79 5.68 11.04
C TYR A 308 -8.23 5.40 11.46
N PHE A 309 -8.92 6.39 12.05
CA PHE A 309 -10.36 6.31 12.34
C PHE A 309 -11.16 7.45 11.70
N GLU A 310 -10.58 8.17 10.74
CA GLU A 310 -11.30 9.18 9.97
C GLU A 310 -12.62 8.62 9.38
N GLY A 311 -13.64 9.46 9.30
CA GLY A 311 -14.96 9.08 8.79
C GLY A 311 -15.80 8.20 9.73
N ASN A 312 -15.29 7.79 10.89
CA ASN A 312 -16.08 7.09 11.90
C ASN A 312 -16.92 8.06 12.75
N PRO A 313 -18.06 7.60 13.33
CA PRO A 313 -18.80 8.37 14.33
C PRO A 313 -17.94 8.91 15.49
N LEU A 314 -16.86 8.21 15.90
CA LEU A 314 -15.84 8.70 16.84
C LEU A 314 -15.32 10.09 16.47
N GLN A 315 -15.03 10.32 15.19
CA GLN A 315 -14.54 11.58 14.66
C GLN A 315 -15.70 12.54 14.38
N LEU A 316 -16.75 12.07 13.71
CA LEU A 316 -17.84 12.91 13.18
C LEU A 316 -18.69 13.55 14.29
N LYS A 317 -18.96 12.83 15.39
CA LYS A 317 -19.78 13.35 16.51
C LYS A 317 -19.07 14.44 17.32
N GLY A 318 -17.75 14.57 17.22
CA GLY A 318 -16.96 15.50 18.04
C GLY A 318 -15.55 15.76 17.51
N PRO A 319 -15.40 16.37 16.32
CA PRO A 319 -14.13 16.46 15.62
C PRO A 319 -13.05 17.23 16.40
N THR A 320 -13.44 18.25 17.16
CA THR A 320 -12.53 19.08 17.97
C THR A 320 -11.89 18.30 19.12
N VAL A 321 -12.61 17.35 19.71
CA VAL A 321 -12.14 16.59 20.88
C VAL A 321 -11.62 15.20 20.52
N TYR A 322 -12.01 14.67 19.35
CA TYR A 322 -11.69 13.32 18.87
C TYR A 322 -10.20 12.99 19.02
N ARG A 323 -9.31 13.81 18.46
CA ARG A 323 -7.87 13.55 18.51
C ARG A 323 -7.34 13.50 19.95
N ASN A 324 -7.80 14.39 20.82
CA ASN A 324 -7.36 14.41 22.22
C ASN A 324 -7.90 13.20 23.00
N LYS A 325 -9.13 12.74 22.71
CA LYS A 325 -9.68 11.53 23.31
C LYS A 325 -8.92 10.27 22.88
N ILE A 326 -8.61 10.12 21.58
CA ILE A 326 -7.81 9.01 21.08
C ILE A 326 -6.41 9.01 21.72
N LYS A 327 -5.77 10.18 21.83
CA LYS A 327 -4.48 10.33 22.53
C LYS A 327 -4.51 9.87 23.99
N LEU A 328 -5.57 10.23 24.71
CA LEU A 328 -5.72 9.86 26.11
C LEU A 328 -5.98 8.36 26.27
N ALA A 329 -6.79 7.78 25.37
CA ALA A 329 -7.06 6.34 25.35
C ALA A 329 -5.83 5.52 24.93
N LEU A 330 -5.05 6.02 23.96
CA LEU A 330 -3.94 5.31 23.33
C LEU A 330 -2.67 6.18 23.32
N PRO A 331 -2.01 6.35 24.48
CA PRO A 331 -0.84 7.20 24.62
C PRO A 331 0.40 6.71 23.85
N GLN A 332 0.41 5.46 23.39
CA GLN A 332 1.50 4.86 22.62
C GLN A 332 1.56 5.32 21.15
N LEU A 333 0.49 5.92 20.62
CA LEU A 333 0.38 6.25 19.19
C LEU A 333 1.34 7.35 18.73
N LEU A 334 1.89 7.17 17.53
CA LEU A 334 2.77 8.10 16.81
C LEU A 334 2.07 8.78 15.63
N GLN A 335 0.95 8.22 15.18
CA GLN A 335 0.14 8.79 14.13
C GLN A 335 -1.36 8.52 14.39
N ILE A 336 -2.18 9.55 14.17
CA ILE A 336 -3.63 9.44 14.07
C ILE A 336 -4.05 10.06 12.74
N ASP A 337 -4.68 9.26 11.89
CA ASP A 337 -5.08 9.62 10.52
C ASP A 337 -3.85 10.17 9.73
N ALA A 338 -4.05 11.13 8.83
CA ALA A 338 -2.95 11.78 8.08
C ALA A 338 -1.99 12.64 8.94
N CYS A 339 -2.19 12.74 10.26
CA CYS A 339 -1.46 13.66 11.12
C CYS A 339 -0.55 12.90 12.11
N TYR A 340 0.75 13.04 11.91
CA TYR A 340 1.76 12.58 12.84
C TYR A 340 1.77 13.41 14.12
N PHE A 341 2.05 12.74 15.24
CA PHE A 341 2.60 13.43 16.38
C PHE A 341 4.01 13.88 16.03
N ARG A 342 4.35 15.11 16.41
CA ARG A 342 5.76 15.45 16.56
C ARG A 342 6.30 14.63 17.74
N GLN A 343 6.73 13.40 17.49
CA GLN A 343 7.81 12.88 18.31
C GLN A 343 9.03 13.74 18.01
N ASN A 344 9.60 14.34 19.05
CA ASN A 344 10.70 15.30 19.02
C ASN A 344 10.26 16.77 18.84
N CYS A 345 9.63 17.35 19.86
CA CYS A 345 9.98 18.74 20.19
C CYS A 345 11.41 18.74 20.71
N VAL A 346 12.41 18.78 19.81
CA VAL A 346 13.75 19.26 20.17
C VAL A 346 13.56 20.74 20.54
N LYS A 347 13.46 21.02 21.84
CA LYS A 347 13.54 22.40 22.31
C LYS A 347 15.02 22.76 22.34
N ILE A 348 15.43 23.60 21.39
CA ILE A 348 16.75 24.22 21.39
C ILE A 348 16.66 25.46 22.26
N LEU A 349 17.38 25.47 23.38
CA LEU A 349 17.53 26.62 24.27
C LEU A 349 18.97 27.13 24.13
N SER A 350 19.17 28.24 23.42
CA SER A 350 20.48 28.87 23.30
C SER A 350 20.53 30.14 24.13
N PHE A 351 21.61 30.34 24.88
CA PHE A 351 21.82 31.55 25.67
C PHE A 351 23.28 31.96 25.69
N ALA A 352 23.50 33.27 25.54
CA ALA A 352 24.80 33.91 25.71
C ALA A 352 24.98 34.30 27.18
N VAL A 353 26.01 33.74 27.81
CA VAL A 353 26.42 34.06 29.17
C VAL A 353 27.57 35.03 29.09
N TYR A 354 27.30 36.28 29.49
CA TYR A 354 28.30 37.33 29.59
C TYR A 354 28.85 37.37 31.00
N ASN A 355 30.16 37.18 31.16
CA ASN A 355 30.86 37.24 32.45
C ASN A 355 30.33 36.19 33.48
N PRO A 356 30.69 34.90 33.32
CA PRO A 356 30.08 33.80 34.05
C PRO A 356 30.21 33.89 35.59
N GLY A 357 31.28 34.51 36.09
CA GLY A 357 31.49 34.75 37.52
C GLY A 357 30.44 35.65 38.19
N LEU A 358 29.92 36.67 37.49
CA LEU A 358 28.83 37.52 37.99
C LEU A 358 27.47 36.80 37.89
N PHE A 359 27.31 35.94 36.89
CA PHE A 359 26.06 35.23 36.59
C PHE A 359 25.66 34.28 37.74
N MET A 360 26.63 33.71 38.45
CA MET A 360 26.42 32.79 39.58
C MET A 360 25.68 33.42 40.77
N MET A 361 25.78 34.73 41.01
CA MET A 361 25.13 35.37 42.17
C MET A 361 23.60 35.57 41.99
N GLU A 362 23.05 35.43 40.79
CA GLU A 362 21.61 35.68 40.51
C GLU A 362 20.92 34.54 39.74
N LEU A 363 21.49 33.34 39.81
CA LEU A 363 21.24 32.25 38.86
C LEU A 363 19.78 31.76 38.81
N SER A 364 19.11 31.64 39.96
CA SER A 364 17.74 31.11 40.03
C SER A 364 16.70 32.07 39.43
N SER A 365 16.83 33.37 39.71
CA SER A 365 15.86 34.40 39.29
C SER A 365 15.96 34.74 37.80
N ARG A 366 17.17 34.72 37.23
CA ARG A 366 17.40 35.07 35.80
C ARG A 366 17.12 33.91 34.84
N ILE A 367 17.38 32.66 35.23
CA ILE A 367 17.11 31.49 34.37
C ILE A 367 15.60 31.26 34.18
N LEU A 368 14.78 31.47 35.22
CA LEU A 368 13.31 31.40 35.12
C LEU A 368 12.68 32.52 34.27
N ALA A 369 13.42 33.59 33.97
CA ALA A 369 12.97 34.68 33.12
C ALA A 369 13.12 34.36 31.62
N VAL A 370 13.87 33.31 31.26
CA VAL A 370 14.02 32.86 29.87
C VAL A 370 12.74 32.14 29.43
N THR A 371 12.04 32.71 28.47
CA THR A 371 10.70 32.29 27.98
C THR A 371 10.62 30.82 27.56
N GLY A 372 11.73 30.20 27.15
CA GLY A 372 11.80 28.79 26.76
C GLY A 372 11.84 27.79 27.94
N ILE A 373 12.33 28.21 29.12
CA ILE A 373 12.53 27.33 30.29
C ILE A 373 11.23 27.12 31.07
N ARG A 374 10.32 28.11 31.06
CA ARG A 374 8.99 28.01 31.70
C ARG A 374 8.09 26.90 31.12
N LYS A 375 8.44 26.36 29.94
CA LYS A 375 7.73 25.25 29.28
C LYS A 375 8.29 23.87 29.62
N LEU A 376 9.32 23.79 30.47
CA LEU A 376 9.84 22.53 31.02
C LEU A 376 9.24 22.36 32.42
N SER A 377 8.75 21.17 32.75
CA SER A 377 8.13 20.87 34.04
C SER A 377 8.72 19.62 34.67
N GLY A 378 8.81 19.59 36.00
CA GLY A 378 9.23 18.42 36.78
C GLY A 378 10.75 18.21 36.82
N THR A 379 11.15 16.94 36.98
CA THR A 379 12.54 16.51 37.25
C THR A 379 13.55 16.98 36.20
N VAL A 380 13.16 17.10 34.93
CA VAL A 380 14.03 17.56 33.84
C VAL A 380 14.49 19.01 34.04
N LEU A 381 13.64 19.87 34.61
CA LEU A 381 14.00 21.26 34.89
C LEU A 381 15.04 21.34 36.03
N ASP A 382 14.86 20.54 37.08
CA ASP A 382 15.77 20.52 38.23
C ASP A 382 17.15 19.99 37.84
N ASP A 383 17.21 18.95 37.02
CA ASP A 383 18.48 18.38 36.57
C ASP A 383 19.21 19.29 35.58
N LEU A 384 18.47 19.98 34.68
CA LEU A 384 19.03 21.02 33.81
C LEU A 384 19.61 22.19 34.62
N LEU A 385 18.91 22.64 35.67
CA LEU A 385 19.37 23.70 36.57
C LEU A 385 20.65 23.31 37.33
N LYS A 386 20.72 22.08 37.85
CA LYS A 386 21.93 21.55 38.52
C LYS A 386 23.11 21.46 37.54
N LEU A 387 22.88 20.98 36.32
CA LEU A 387 23.91 20.89 35.29
C LEU A 387 24.43 22.28 34.91
N LEU A 388 23.53 23.24 34.72
CA LEU A 388 23.87 24.64 34.45
C LEU A 388 24.72 25.27 35.56
N GLN A 389 24.34 25.08 36.82
CA GLN A 389 25.12 25.54 37.97
C GLN A 389 26.54 24.97 37.95
N LYS A 390 26.68 23.67 37.67
CA LYS A 390 27.97 23.00 37.63
C LYS A 390 28.86 23.53 36.52
N ILE A 391 28.31 23.72 35.32
CA ILE A 391 29.04 24.25 34.15
C ILE A 391 29.49 25.68 34.41
N LEU A 392 28.59 26.54 34.89
CA LEU A 392 28.91 27.95 35.15
C LEU A 392 29.93 28.11 36.27
N PHE A 393 29.88 27.27 37.30
CA PHE A 393 30.91 27.24 38.33
C PHE A 393 32.28 26.87 37.76
N GLN A 394 32.35 25.88 36.88
CA GLN A 394 33.61 25.45 36.25
C GLN A 394 34.11 26.43 35.18
N MET A 395 33.23 27.20 34.56
CA MET A 395 33.56 28.17 33.52
C MET A 395 33.61 29.62 34.02
N LYS A 396 33.62 29.84 35.34
CA LYS A 396 33.58 31.18 35.96
C LYS A 396 34.67 32.14 35.48
N ASP A 397 35.83 31.59 35.10
CA ASP A 397 37.04 32.34 34.71
C ASP A 397 37.18 32.49 33.18
N PHE A 398 36.20 32.01 32.40
CA PHE A 398 36.17 32.11 30.94
C PHE A 398 35.39 33.34 30.48
N GLY A 399 35.66 33.80 29.26
CA GLY A 399 34.98 34.94 28.64
C GLY A 399 33.50 34.66 28.31
N ASN A 400 32.94 35.43 27.38
CA ASN A 400 31.54 35.24 26.99
C ASN A 400 31.36 33.87 26.31
N ILE A 401 30.43 33.06 26.82
CA ILE A 401 30.17 31.70 26.32
C ILE A 401 28.73 31.62 25.82
N THR A 402 28.52 30.95 24.69
CA THR A 402 27.17 30.58 24.25
C THR A 402 26.92 29.12 24.56
N LEU A 403 25.91 28.85 25.39
CA LEU A 403 25.48 27.50 25.73
C LEU A 403 24.18 27.19 24.99
N THR A 404 24.15 26.09 24.26
CA THR A 404 22.96 25.60 23.56
C THR A 404 22.57 24.24 24.09
N PHE A 405 21.39 24.15 24.67
CA PHE A 405 20.81 22.93 25.20
C PHE A 405 19.80 22.37 24.21
N ILE A 406 19.94 21.10 23.89
CA ILE A 406 18.96 20.33 23.11
C ILE A 406 18.32 19.34 24.07
N VAL A 407 17.07 19.60 24.43
CA VAL A 407 16.29 18.73 25.31
C VAL A 407 15.38 17.85 24.48
N LYS A 408 15.51 16.54 24.64
CA LYS A 408 14.62 15.54 24.03
C LYS A 408 13.66 15.04 25.12
N GLU A 409 12.39 15.46 25.04
CA GLU A 409 11.39 15.32 26.12
C GLU A 409 11.16 13.88 26.60
N ASN A 410 11.55 12.86 25.82
CA ASN A 410 11.30 11.44 26.14
C ASN A 410 12.54 10.62 26.49
N THR A 411 13.76 11.20 26.50
CA THR A 411 14.98 10.38 26.64
C THR A 411 15.85 10.71 27.85
N HIS A 412 15.46 11.65 28.72
CA HIS A 412 16.30 12.16 29.84
C HIS A 412 17.70 12.65 29.41
N TYR A 413 17.98 12.75 28.11
CA TYR A 413 19.24 13.24 27.57
C TYR A 413 19.11 14.72 27.25
N ILE A 414 20.07 15.48 27.76
CA ILE A 414 20.26 16.89 27.50
C ILE A 414 21.59 17.02 26.78
N TYR A 415 21.58 17.34 25.49
CA TYR A 415 22.82 17.62 24.77
C TYR A 415 23.20 19.08 24.99
N LEU A 416 24.46 19.31 25.35
CA LEU A 416 25.02 20.63 25.53
C LEU A 416 26.04 20.91 24.44
N ILE A 417 25.79 21.95 23.66
CA ILE A 417 26.74 22.49 22.68
C ILE A 417 27.29 23.78 23.28
N ILE A 418 28.60 23.81 23.48
CA ILE A 418 29.35 24.98 23.95
C ILE A 418 30.10 25.52 22.75
N ASN A 419 29.63 26.64 22.20
CA ASN A 419 30.31 27.29 21.09
C ASN A 419 31.34 28.25 21.67
N ASP A 420 32.61 27.87 21.61
CA ASP A 420 33.74 28.76 21.88
C ASP A 420 34.78 28.69 20.75
N SER A 421 35.40 29.83 20.47
CA SER A 421 36.57 30.00 19.60
C SER A 421 37.88 29.44 20.19
N GLN A 422 37.86 28.93 21.43
CA GLN A 422 39.01 28.36 22.16
C GLN A 422 38.73 26.92 22.63
N LEU A 423 38.43 26.02 21.68
CA LEU A 423 38.01 24.62 21.90
C LEU A 423 38.99 23.72 22.71
N SER A 424 40.26 24.13 22.84
CA SER A 424 41.32 23.34 23.50
C SER A 424 41.21 23.34 25.03
N ALA A 425 40.63 24.37 25.64
CA ALA A 425 40.49 24.48 27.09
C ALA A 425 39.28 23.70 27.66
N THR A 426 38.21 23.54 26.86
CA THR A 426 36.96 22.88 27.30
C THR A 426 37.14 21.37 27.53
N ARG A 427 38.04 20.71 26.77
CA ARG A 427 38.36 19.27 26.95
C ARG A 427 39.08 18.96 28.26
N ALA A 428 39.77 19.92 28.86
CA ALA A 428 40.51 19.71 30.12
C ALA A 428 39.60 19.69 31.37
N ILE A 429 38.40 20.28 31.26
CA ILE A 429 37.49 20.48 32.41
C ILE A 429 36.50 19.32 32.57
N PHE A 430 36.22 18.57 31.49
CA PHE A 430 35.21 17.52 31.46
C PHE A 430 35.74 16.18 30.90
N PRO A 431 36.67 15.50 31.59
CA PRO A 431 37.22 14.23 31.10
C PRO A 431 36.22 13.06 31.10
N ASN A 432 35.11 13.18 31.86
CA ASN A 432 34.14 12.10 32.08
C ASN A 432 32.71 12.41 31.57
N LEU A 433 32.53 13.38 30.67
CA LEU A 433 31.26 13.52 29.94
C LEU A 433 31.23 12.47 28.82
N GLN A 434 30.89 11.23 29.17
CA GLN A 434 30.43 10.26 28.18
C GLN A 434 28.93 10.46 27.98
N HIS A 435 28.64 11.18 26.88
CA HIS A 435 27.42 11.30 26.08
C HIS A 435 27.09 12.74 25.74
#